data_AF-A0A2V9T7U0-F1
#
_entry.id   AF-A0A2V9T7U0-F1
#
_cell.length_a   1.000
_cell.length_b   1.000
_cell.length_c   1.000
_cell.angle_alpha   90.00
_cell.angle_beta   90.00
_cell.angle_gamma   90.00
#
_symmetry.space_group_name_H-M   'P 1'
#
loop_
_entity.id
_entity.type
_entity.pdbx_description
1 polymer ?
#
loop_
_entity_poly.entity_id
_entity_poly.type
_entity_poly.pdbx_seq_one_letter_code
_entity_poly.pdbx_strand_id
1 'polypeptide(L)'
;MSEVKITNVRVLDLRFPTSRQQIGSDAVNRDPDYSAAYCILETDAGVEGYGLAFTLGHGTELCVLALQYLSRFVRGRNLSSLTNDTVAFSRQLTEDSQFR
;
A
#
# COMPACT_ATOMS: atom_id res chain seq x y z
N MET A 1 27.92 6.26 0.67
CA MET A 1 26.62 6.80 0.22
C MET A 1 25.89 7.29 1.45
N SER A 2 25.28 8.48 1.38
CA SER A 2 24.36 8.92 2.42
C SER A 2 23.19 7.92 2.51
N GLU A 3 22.70 7.70 3.71
CA GLU A 3 21.60 6.77 3.97
C GLU A 3 20.30 7.34 3.42
N VAL A 4 19.58 6.59 2.60
CA VAL A 4 18.31 7.04 1.98
C VAL A 4 17.22 7.04 3.04
N LYS A 5 16.52 8.17 3.20
CA LYS A 5 15.45 8.33 4.19
C LYS A 5 14.10 8.42 3.50
N ILE A 6 13.12 7.70 4.02
CA ILE A 6 11.72 7.84 3.59
C ILE A 6 11.18 9.12 4.24
N THR A 7 10.89 10.13 3.44
CA THR A 7 10.45 11.46 3.90
C THR A 7 8.94 11.53 4.03
N ASN A 8 8.22 10.83 3.15
CA ASN A 8 6.77 10.88 3.10
C ASN A 8 6.17 9.58 2.53
N VAL A 9 4.87 9.40 2.75
CA VAL A 9 4.08 8.32 2.16
C VAL A 9 2.78 8.90 1.62
N ARG A 10 2.52 8.67 0.33
CA ARG A 10 1.22 8.98 -0.30
C ARG A 10 0.44 7.71 -0.51
N VAL A 11 -0.86 7.78 -0.22
CA VAL A 11 -1.80 6.70 -0.49
C VAL A 11 -2.91 7.23 -1.37
N LEU A 12 -3.19 6.55 -2.48
CA LEU A 12 -4.19 6.93 -3.47
C LEU A 12 -5.27 5.86 -3.57
N ASP A 13 -6.53 6.29 -3.64
CA ASP A 13 -7.66 5.45 -4.03
C ASP A 13 -7.82 5.54 -5.55
N LEU A 14 -7.43 4.49 -6.27
CA LEU A 14 -7.53 4.42 -7.72
C LEU A 14 -8.61 3.41 -8.09
N ARG A 15 -9.57 3.82 -8.92
CA ARG A 15 -10.67 2.95 -9.40
C ARG A 15 -10.83 3.07 -10.90
N PHE A 16 -10.92 1.93 -11.57
CA PHE A 16 -11.11 1.84 -13.01
C PHE A 16 -12.49 1.23 -13.28
N PRO A 17 -13.32 1.85 -14.15
CA PRO A 17 -14.71 1.44 -14.35
C PRO A 17 -14.83 0.20 -15.27
N THR A 18 -14.16 -0.90 -14.90
CA THR A 18 -14.10 -2.16 -15.67
C THR A 18 -15.47 -2.84 -15.78
N SER A 19 -16.36 -2.60 -14.81
CA SER A 19 -17.74 -3.10 -14.81
C SER A 19 -18.52 -2.70 -16.07
N ARG A 20 -18.24 -1.52 -16.65
CA ARG A 20 -18.90 -1.02 -17.88
C ARG A 20 -18.72 -1.94 -19.08
N GLN A 21 -17.64 -2.71 -19.10
CA GLN A 21 -17.31 -3.64 -20.17
C GLN A 21 -17.24 -5.10 -19.68
N GLN A 22 -17.67 -5.36 -18.44
CA GLN A 22 -17.62 -6.68 -17.80
C GLN A 22 -16.21 -7.29 -17.79
N ILE A 23 -15.17 -6.45 -17.72
CA ILE A 23 -13.79 -6.92 -17.66
C ILE A 23 -13.53 -7.48 -16.27
N GLY A 24 -13.12 -8.75 -16.20
CA GLY A 24 -12.83 -9.43 -14.94
C GLY A 24 -14.04 -10.03 -14.24
N SER A 25 -15.22 -10.00 -14.86
CA SER A 25 -16.43 -10.63 -14.30
C SER A 25 -16.26 -12.14 -14.17
N ASP A 26 -16.74 -12.72 -13.08
CA ASP A 26 -16.81 -14.16 -12.86
C ASP A 26 -18.16 -14.57 -12.21
N ALA A 27 -18.30 -15.84 -11.82
CA ALA A 27 -19.53 -16.37 -11.24
C ALA A 27 -19.94 -15.69 -9.92
N VAL A 28 -18.96 -15.17 -9.18
CA VAL A 28 -19.08 -14.50 -7.87
C VAL A 28 -19.03 -12.98 -8.03
N ASN A 29 -18.00 -12.47 -8.70
CA ASN A 29 -17.75 -11.04 -8.89
C ASN A 29 -18.32 -10.60 -10.25
N ARG A 30 -19.61 -10.24 -10.28
CA ARG A 30 -20.32 -10.00 -11.56
C ARG A 30 -19.92 -8.68 -12.23
N ASP A 31 -19.69 -7.63 -11.44
CA ASP A 31 -19.49 -6.26 -11.91
C ASP A 31 -18.29 -5.58 -11.22
N PRO A 32 -17.08 -6.16 -11.28
CA PRO A 32 -15.93 -5.61 -10.57
C PRO A 32 -15.48 -4.28 -11.21
N ASP A 33 -15.16 -3.31 -10.36
CA ASP A 33 -14.38 -2.13 -10.73
C ASP A 33 -12.97 -2.31 -10.18
N TYR A 34 -12.06 -2.77 -11.04
CA TYR A 34 -10.66 -3.01 -10.67
C TYR A 34 -10.10 -1.74 -10.02
N SER A 35 -9.61 -1.91 -8.81
CA SER A 35 -9.24 -0.81 -7.95
C SER A 35 -7.92 -1.12 -7.25
N ALA A 36 -7.25 -0.07 -6.81
CA ALA A 36 -5.99 -0.16 -6.10
C ALA A 36 -5.94 0.86 -4.97
N ALA A 37 -5.69 0.37 -3.76
CA ALA A 37 -5.13 1.19 -2.70
C ALA A 37 -3.62 1.30 -2.97
N TYR A 38 -3.21 2.38 -3.63
CA TYR A 38 -1.87 2.56 -4.16
C TYR A 38 -0.99 3.32 -3.16
N CYS A 39 0.22 2.84 -2.89
CA CYS A 39 1.15 3.40 -1.92
C CYS A 39 2.44 3.85 -2.62
N ILE A 40 2.88 5.07 -2.30
CA ILE A 40 4.11 5.68 -2.81
C ILE A 40 4.96 6.11 -1.61
N LEU A 41 6.16 5.57 -1.50
CA LEU A 41 7.18 5.96 -0.53
C LEU A 41 8.09 6.99 -1.19
N GLU A 42 8.06 8.23 -0.70
CA GLU A 42 8.92 9.31 -1.19
C GLU A 42 10.20 9.34 -0.36
N THR A 43 11.36 9.53 -1.00
CA THR A 43 12.66 9.57 -0.32
C THR A 43 13.38 10.90 -0.56
N ASP A 44 14.40 11.17 0.26
CA ASP A 44 15.30 12.32 0.08
C ASP A 44 16.36 12.14 -1.01
N ALA A 45 16.45 10.94 -1.61
CA ALA A 45 17.45 10.60 -2.61
C ALA A 45 16.93 10.69 -4.06
N GLY A 46 15.75 11.28 -4.28
CA GLY A 46 15.14 11.41 -5.60
C GLY A 46 14.66 10.10 -6.21
N VAL A 47 14.52 9.04 -5.40
CA VAL A 47 13.90 7.76 -5.78
C VAL A 47 12.61 7.55 -4.99
N GLU A 48 11.67 6.82 -5.57
CA GLU A 48 10.39 6.49 -4.94
C GLU A 48 10.16 4.97 -4.95
N GLY A 49 9.49 4.46 -3.91
CA GLY A 49 9.05 3.08 -3.82
C GLY A 49 7.55 2.97 -4.07
N TYR A 50 7.11 1.99 -4.85
CA TYR A 50 5.71 1.83 -5.25
C TYR A 50 5.17 0.46 -4.86
N GLY A 51 3.92 0.42 -4.40
CA GLY A 51 3.21 -0.81 -4.08
C GLY A 51 1.70 -0.60 -4.10
N LEU A 52 0.93 -1.68 -4.12
CA LEU A 52 -0.53 -1.60 -4.10
C LEU A 52 -1.17 -2.82 -3.45
N ALA A 53 -2.38 -2.62 -2.93
CA ALA A 53 -3.33 -3.69 -2.68
C ALA A 53 -4.46 -3.62 -3.73
N PHE A 54 -4.70 -4.72 -4.44
CA PHE A 54 -5.75 -4.82 -5.45
C PHE A 54 -7.10 -5.15 -4.82
N THR A 55 -8.14 -4.49 -5.31
CA THR A 55 -9.53 -4.63 -4.86
C THR A 55 -10.49 -4.54 -6.04
N LEU A 56 -11.77 -4.83 -5.83
CA LEU A 56 -12.80 -4.87 -6.89
C LEU A 56 -13.83 -3.73 -6.79
N GLY A 57 -13.45 -2.59 -6.21
CA GLY A 57 -14.28 -1.39 -6.16
C GLY A 57 -14.60 -0.96 -4.73
N HIS A 58 -15.78 -1.32 -4.23
CA HIS A 58 -16.20 -0.99 -2.87
C HIS A 58 -15.25 -1.61 -1.83
N GLY A 59 -14.96 -0.88 -0.75
CA GLY A 59 -14.01 -1.32 0.28
C GLY A 59 -12.54 -0.95 0.00
N THR A 60 -12.22 -0.44 -1.20
CA THR A 60 -10.88 0.11 -1.50
C THR A 60 -10.49 1.21 -0.52
N GLU A 61 -11.46 2.04 -0.12
CA GLU A 61 -11.29 3.10 0.86
C GLU A 61 -10.83 2.57 2.23
N LEU A 62 -11.24 1.35 2.61
CA LEU A 62 -10.80 0.72 3.86
C LEU A 62 -9.32 0.31 3.77
N CYS A 63 -8.91 -0.26 2.63
CA CYS A 63 -7.50 -0.57 2.37
C CYS A 63 -6.63 0.70 2.33
N VAL A 64 -7.13 1.79 1.76
CA VAL A 64 -6.45 3.10 1.78
C VAL A 64 -6.24 3.60 3.21
N LEU A 65 -7.28 3.55 4.05
CA LEU A 65 -7.17 3.93 5.47
C LEU A 65 -6.17 3.04 6.22
N ALA A 66 -6.17 1.73 5.95
CA ALA A 66 -5.19 0.80 6.53
C ALA A 66 -3.76 1.14 6.11
N LEU A 67 -3.50 1.43 4.83
CA LEU A 67 -2.18 1.85 4.35
C LEU A 67 -1.75 3.20 4.97
N GLN A 68 -2.67 4.16 5.10
CA GLN A 68 -2.39 5.43 5.77
C GLN A 68 -1.97 5.21 7.22
N TYR A 69 -2.66 4.32 7.94
CA TYR A 69 -2.30 3.93 9.30
C TYR A 69 -0.92 3.28 9.36
N LEU A 70 -0.66 2.28 8.52
CA LEU A 70 0.60 1.54 8.47
C LEU A 70 1.78 2.41 8.03
N SER A 71 1.55 3.51 7.29
CA SER A 71 2.61 4.43 6.84
C SER A 71 3.49 4.99 7.97
N ARG A 72 2.97 5.02 9.21
CA ARG A 72 3.72 5.47 10.40
C ARG A 72 4.92 4.58 10.74
N PHE A 73 4.92 3.32 10.30
CA PHE A 73 6.01 2.39 10.57
C PHE A 73 7.24 2.62 9.68
N VAL A 74 7.10 3.40 8.60
CA VAL A 74 8.15 3.65 7.61
C VAL A 74 8.55 5.12 7.47
N ARG A 75 7.62 6.06 7.68
CA ARG A 75 7.90 7.50 7.52
C ARG A 75 8.98 7.95 8.50
N GLY A 76 9.99 8.66 7.98
CA GLY A 76 11.12 9.16 8.75
C GLY A 76 12.21 8.12 9.05
N ARG A 77 12.06 6.87 8.59
CA ARG A 77 13.09 5.83 8.74
C ARG A 77 14.03 5.80 7.54
N ASN A 78 15.23 5.31 7.80
CA ASN A 78 16.19 4.98 6.77
C ASN A 78 15.78 3.69 6.06
N LEU A 79 15.95 3.65 4.74
CA LEU A 79 15.58 2.51 3.90
C LEU A 79 16.28 1.22 4.34
N SER A 80 17.59 1.31 4.62
CA SER A 80 18.44 0.27 5.22
C SER A 80 17.82 -0.36 6.48
N SER A 81 17.19 0.45 7.35
CA SER A 81 16.55 -0.03 8.58
C SER A 81 15.33 -0.92 8.35
N LEU A 82 14.80 -0.94 7.12
CA LEU A 82 13.70 -1.78 6.67
C LEU A 82 14.19 -2.96 5.82
N THR A 83 15.20 -2.72 4.97
CA THR A 83 15.64 -3.71 3.97
C THR A 83 16.72 -4.66 4.48
N ASN A 84 17.46 -4.29 5.53
CA ASN A 84 18.50 -5.17 6.09
C ASN A 84 17.92 -6.42 6.78
N ASP A 85 16.69 -6.32 7.29
CA ASP A 85 15.92 -7.46 7.82
C ASP A 85 14.43 -7.24 7.54
N THR A 86 13.99 -7.70 6.36
CA THR A 86 12.61 -7.55 5.91
C THR A 86 11.63 -8.42 6.70
N VAL A 87 12.10 -9.51 7.30
CA VAL A 87 11.26 -10.39 8.15
C VAL A 87 10.94 -9.67 9.46
N ALA A 88 11.94 -9.07 10.10
CA ALA A 88 11.73 -8.26 11.29
C ALA A 88 10.80 -7.07 11.01
N PHE A 89 10.98 -6.39 9.88
CA PHE A 89 10.08 -5.31 9.49
C PHE A 89 8.64 -5.81 9.24
N SER A 90 8.46 -6.94 8.55
CA SER A 90 7.13 -7.53 8.36
C SER A 90 6.43 -7.82 9.68
N ARG A 91 7.15 -8.37 10.67
CA ARG A 91 6.59 -8.64 12.00
C ARG A 91 6.14 -7.37 12.71
N GLN A 92 6.89 -6.27 12.60
CA GLN A 92 6.47 -4.98 13.15
C GLN A 92 5.12 -4.50 12.60
N LEU A 93 4.81 -4.83 11.34
CA LEU A 93 3.54 -4.47 10.71
C LEU A 93 2.39 -5.40 11.12
N THR A 94 2.66 -6.68 11.37
CA THR A 94 1.62 -7.72 11.53
C THR A 94 1.39 -8.19 12.95
N GLU A 95 2.32 -7.93 13.87
CA GLU A 95 2.26 -8.41 15.27
C GLU A 95 1.76 -7.32 16.25
N ASP A 96 1.02 -6.32 15.77
CA ASP A 96 0.35 -5.37 16.66
C ASP A 96 -0.71 -6.11 17.48
N SER A 97 -0.50 -6.16 18.80
CA SER A 97 -1.35 -6.93 19.72
C SER A 97 -2.84 -6.56 19.68
N GLN A 98 -3.19 -5.36 19.19
CA GLN A 98 -4.58 -4.90 19.09
C GLN A 98 -5.24 -5.23 17.74
N PHE A 99 -4.48 -5.64 16.73
CA PHE A 99 -5.01 -6.16 15.47
C PHE A 99 -4.85 -7.68 15.46
N ARG A 100 -5.95 -8.40 15.70
CA ARG A 100 -6.04 -9.87 15.63
C ARG A 100 -7.17 -10.29 14.72
#